data_AF-A0A0H5Q7W6-F1
#
_entry.id   AF-A0A0H5Q7W6-F1
#
_cell.length_a   1.000
_cell.length_b   1.000
_cell.length_c   1.000
_cell.angle_alpha   90.00
_cell.angle_beta   90.00
_cell.angle_gamma   90.00
#
_symmetry.space_group_name_H-M   'P 1'
#
loop_
_entity.id
_entity.type
_entity.pdbx_description
1 polymer ?
#
loop_
_entity_poly.entity_id
_entity_poly.type
_entity_poly.pdbx_seq_one_letter_code
_entity_poly.pdbx_strand_id
1 'polypeptide(L)' 'MELEQLEFGNVAVDVVNVACSYQWGSRWTVKVMWRHSGQEGFLQQTRSGLDEAEAHAIVVDALAGLLGLV' A
#
# COMPACT_ATOMS: atom_id res chain seq x y z
N MET A 1 -13.77 -7.28 -9.84
CA MET A 1 -12.54 -6.98 -9.09
C MET A 1 -12.78 -7.48 -7.69
N GLU A 2 -11.97 -8.43 -7.23
CA GLU A 2 -12.02 -8.93 -5.86
C GLU A 2 -11.17 -8.01 -4.98
N LEU A 3 -11.69 -7.61 -3.82
CA LEU A 3 -10.97 -6.80 -2.85
C LEU A 3 -10.02 -7.70 -2.09
N GLU A 4 -8.72 -7.38 -2.10
CA GLU A 4 -7.76 -8.05 -1.24
C GLU A 4 -7.87 -7.41 0.15
N GLN A 5 -8.25 -8.20 1.14
CA GLN A 5 -8.43 -7.71 2.50
C GLN A 5 -7.13 -7.92 3.26
N LEU A 6 -6.54 -6.83 3.74
CA LEU A 6 -5.34 -6.89 4.58
C LEU A 6 -5.77 -6.80 6.05
N GLU A 7 -5.41 -7.83 6.82
CA GLU A 7 -5.61 -7.88 8.26
C GLU A 7 -4.37 -7.36 8.97
N PHE A 8 -4.53 -6.29 9.75
CA PHE A 8 -3.48 -5.72 10.60
C PHE A 8 -3.98 -5.76 12.05
N GLY A 9 -3.63 -6.82 12.78
CA GLY A 9 -4.12 -7.02 14.14
C GLY A 9 -5.66 -7.11 14.18
N ASN A 10 -6.31 -6.16 14.88
CA ASN A 10 -7.77 -6.13 15.04
C ASN A 10 -8.47 -5.27 13.97
N VAL A 11 -7.73 -4.80 12.97
CA VAL A 11 -8.22 -3.85 11.98
C VAL A 11 -8.18 -4.47 10.60
N ALA A 12 -9.35 -4.59 9.98
CA ALA A 12 -9.51 -4.97 8.58
C ALA A 12 -9.45 -3.71 7.71
N VAL A 13 -8.52 -3.68 6.76
CA VAL A 13 -8.42 -2.62 5.75
C VAL A 13 -8.77 -3.23 4.40
N ASP A 14 -9.79 -2.67 3.75
CA ASP A 14 -10.14 -3.09 2.40
C ASP A 14 -9.18 -2.40 1.43
N VAL A 15 -8.27 -3.17 0.81
CA VAL A 15 -7.43 -2.64 -0.25
C VAL A 15 -8.24 -2.65 -1.54
N VAL A 16 -8.56 -1.45 -2.00
CA VAL A 16 -9.39 -1.24 -3.18
C VAL A 16 -8.58 -1.40 -4.45
N ASN A 17 -7.31 -0.97 -4.42
CA ASN A 17 -6.42 -1.07 -5.56
C ASN A 17 -4.96 -0.91 -5.14
N VAL A 18 -4.07 -1.74 -5.68
CA VAL A 18 -2.63 -1.53 -5.66
C VAL A 18 -2.16 -1.35 -7.10
N ALA A 19 -1.53 -0.22 -7.38
CA ALA A 19 -0.88 0.06 -8.65
C ALA A 19 0.63 0.19 -8.45
N CYS A 20 1.38 -0.76 -9.01
CA CYS A 20 2.83 -0.71 -9.10
C CYS A 20 3.23 -0.25 -10.50
N SER A 21 4.11 0.74 -10.58
CA SER A 21 4.65 1.22 -11.85
C SER A 21 6.17 1.40 -11.74
N TYR A 22 6.86 0.81 -12.71
CA TYR A 22 8.30 1.01 -12.89
C TYR A 22 8.55 2.29 -13.69
N GLN A 23 9.35 3.19 -13.13
CA GLN A 23 9.93 4.33 -13.85
C GLN A 23 11.43 4.10 -14.06
N TRP A 24 11.90 4.51 -15.23
CA TRP A 24 13.26 4.33 -15.73
C TRP A 24 14.33 4.54 -14.64
N GLY A 25 15.24 3.56 -14.48
CA GLY A 25 16.36 3.65 -13.53
C GLY A 25 16.09 3.08 -12.14
N SER A 26 15.61 1.83 -12.04
CA SER A 26 15.38 1.09 -10.77
C SER A 26 14.38 1.75 -9.81
N ARG A 27 13.53 2.66 -10.30
CA ARG A 27 12.60 3.42 -9.48
C ARG A 27 11.20 2.84 -9.56
N TRP A 28 10.69 2.38 -8.43
CA TRP A 28 9.32 1.89 -8.29
C TRP A 28 8.44 2.94 -7.65
N THR A 29 7.26 3.13 -8.21
CA THR A 29 6.17 3.89 -7.59
C THR A 29 5.03 2.94 -7.32
N VAL A 30 4.67 2.82 -6.04
CA VAL A 30 3.54 2.01 -5.59
C VAL A 30 2.48 2.95 -5.02
N LYS A 31 1.25 2.77 -5.49
CA LYS A 31 0.07 3.50 -5.02
C LYS A 31 -0.96 2.51 -4.50
N VAL A 32 -1.38 2.70 -3.26
CA VAL A 32 -2.41 1.90 -2.60
C VAL A 32 -3.61 2.79 -2.32
N MET A 33 -4.80 2.37 -2.74
CA MET A 33 -6.07 2.96 -2.31
C MET A 33 -6.73 2.04 -1.30
N TRP A 34 -7.21 2.62 -0.22
CA TRP A 34 -7.74 1.86 0.92
C TRP A 34 -9.04 2.47 1.44
N ARG A 35 -9.83 1.63 2.09
CA ARG A 35 -11.01 2.03 2.85
C ARG A 35 -10.98 1.34 4.21
N HIS A 36 -11.24 2.12 5.27
CA HIS A 36 -11.35 1.60 6.63
C HIS A 36 -12.39 2.40 7.42
N SER A 37 -13.35 1.72 8.06
CA SER A 37 -14.37 2.34 8.92
C SER A 37 -15.14 3.52 8.27
N GLY A 38 -15.42 3.41 6.96
CA GLY A 38 -16.11 4.45 6.19
C GLY A 38 -15.23 5.63 5.77
N GLN A 39 -13.94 5.64 6.14
CA GLN A 39 -12.94 6.56 5.62
C GLN A 39 -12.22 5.95 4.44
N GLU A 40 -11.89 6.77 3.46
CA GLU A 40 -11.13 6.40 2.27
C GLU A 40 -9.86 7.22 2.18
N GLY A 41 -8.80 6.60 1.68
CA GLY A 41 -7.53 7.26 1.49
C GLY A 41 -6.71 6.62 0.39
N PHE A 42 -5.59 7.28 0.07
CA PHE A 42 -4.57 6.69 -0.76
C PHE A 42 -3.20 6.99 -0.17
N LEU A 43 -2.27 6.07 -0.42
CA LEU A 43 -0.85 6.23 -0.11
C LEU A 43 -0.07 5.99 -1.40
N GLN A 44 0.87 6.88 -1.71
CA GLN A 44 1.77 6.73 -2.85
C GLN A 44 3.20 6.91 -2.38
N GLN A 45 4.07 5.97 -2.71
CA GLN A 45 5.48 6.05 -2.39
C GLN A 45 6.33 5.71 -3.60
N THR A 46 7.38 6.50 -3.80
CA THR A 46 8.36 6.29 -4.86
C THR A 46 9.72 6.03 -4.22
N ARG A 47 10.34 4.90 -4.58
CA ARG A 47 11.66 4.48 -4.08
C ARG A 47 12.53 3.97 -5.21
N SER A 48 13.84 4.16 -5.09
CA SER A 48 14.85 3.66 -6.03
C SER A 48 15.65 2.56 -5.39
N GLY A 49 16.11 1.59 -6.19
CA GLY A 49 16.98 0.52 -5.72
C GLY A 49 16.26 -0.57 -4.91
N LEU A 50 14.94 -0.68 -5.10
CA LEU A 50 14.12 -1.77 -4.58
C LEU A 50 13.63 -2.64 -5.73
N ASP A 51 13.29 -3.89 -5.47
CA ASP A 51 12.43 -4.66 -6.37
C ASP A 51 10.94 -4.35 -6.13
N GLU A 52 10.07 -4.89 -7.00
CA GLU A 52 8.63 -4.65 -6.92
C GLU A 52 8.01 -5.16 -5.61
N ALA A 53 8.49 -6.29 -5.09
CA ALA A 53 7.98 -6.90 -3.87
C ALA A 53 8.38 -6.09 -2.62
N GLU A 54 9.63 -5.63 -2.55
CA GLU A 54 10.11 -4.73 -1.51
C GLU A 54 9.37 -3.39 -1.52
N ALA A 55 9.16 -2.80 -2.70
CA ALA A 55 8.39 -1.56 -2.83
C ALA A 55 6.94 -1.73 -2.38
N HIS A 56 6.33 -2.89 -2.66
CA HIS A 56 4.99 -3.21 -2.20
C HIS A 56 4.91 -3.34 -0.67
N ALA A 57 5.82 -4.11 -0.06
CA ALA A 57 5.85 -4.33 1.39
C ALA A 57 5.98 -3.01 2.17
N ILE A 58 6.85 -2.09 1.74
CA ILE A 58 7.05 -0.79 2.42
C ILE A 58 5.77 0.06 2.41
N VAL A 59 5.01 0.05 1.30
CA VAL A 59 3.77 0.83 1.23
C VAL A 59 2.69 0.23 2.11
N VAL A 60 2.61 -1.10 2.17
CA VAL A 60 1.70 -1.84 3.06
C VAL A 60 2.02 -1.53 4.54
N ASP A 61 3.30 -1.57 4.94
CA ASP A 61 3.74 -1.23 6.29
C ASP A 61 3.46 0.24 6.64
N ALA A 62 3.73 1.16 5.71
CA ALA A 62 3.46 2.57 5.89
C ALA A 62 1.95 2.86 6.03
N LEU A 63 1.11 2.08 5.35
CA LEU A 63 -0.35 2.14 5.49
C LEU A 63 -0.78 1.74 6.91
N ALA A 64 -0.21 0.64 7.42
CA ALA A 64 -0.49 0.15 8.77
C ALA A 64 -0.12 1.18 9.84
N GLY A 65 1.06 1.82 9.72
CA GLY A 65 1.49 2.89 10.62
C GLY A 65 0.59 4.13 10.56
N LEU A 66 0.15 4.57 9.38
CA LEU A 66 -0.76 5.72 9.21
C LEU A 66 -2.13 5.50 9.84
N LEU A 67 -2.57 4.24 9.89
CA LEU A 67 -3.84 3.85 10.50
C LEU A 67 -3.72 3.60 12.02
N GLY A 68 -2.53 3.77 12.61
CA GLY A 68 -2.27 3.56 14.03
C GLY A 68 -2.30 2.07 14.42
N LEU A 69 -1.97 1.19 13.49
CA LEU A 69 -2.02 -0.28 13.65
C LEU A 69 -0.69 -0.87 14.14
N VAL A 70 0.34 -0.02 14.25
CA VAL A 70 1.69 -0.32 14.74
C VAL A 70 2.15 0.78 15.67
#